data_AF-A0A8X7P278-F1
#
_entry.id   AF-A0A8X7P278-F1
#
_cell.length_a   1.000
_cell.length_b   1.000
_cell.length_c   1.000
_cell.angle_alpha   90.00
_cell.angle_beta   90.00
_cell.angle_gamma   90.00
#
_symmetry.space_group_name_H-M   'P 1'
#
loop_
_entity.id
_entity.type
_entity.pdbx_description
1 polymer ?
#
loop_
_entity_poly.entity_id
_entity_poly.type
_entity_poly.pdbx_seq_one_letter_code
_entity_poly.pdbx_strand_id
1 'polypeptide(L)'
;MYCLASSAFPSSHTTLLRNKLSPLLLRCNRSHQSLRLCRRNFQIRAMRAVIQRVSSSSVTVDGRIVSEIGPGLLVLIGIHESDTDADADYICRKVLNMRLFTNETTGRGWDQNVSSVNKNVSFFSQFTLYGFLKGNKPDFHVAMPPEKAKPFYASLVERFQRAYKPDAVQDGVFGAMMKVNLVNDGPVTMQLDSPQSSKNETKASTES
;
A
#
# COMPACT_ATOMS: atom_id res chain seq x y z
N MET A 1 -25.36 5.52 -23.61
CA MET A 1 -25.80 4.19 -23.12
C MET A 1 -24.89 3.78 -21.96
N TYR A 2 -25.34 3.63 -20.72
CA TYR A 2 -26.65 3.90 -20.14
C TYR A 2 -26.50 4.73 -18.86
N CYS A 3 -27.44 5.63 -18.64
CA CYS A 3 -27.74 6.23 -17.34
C CYS A 3 -29.09 5.65 -16.92
N LEU A 4 -29.27 5.32 -15.64
CA LEU A 4 -30.59 5.25 -15.00
C LEU A 4 -30.44 5.31 -13.48
N ALA A 5 -31.20 6.21 -12.87
CA ALA A 5 -31.35 6.36 -11.44
C ALA A 5 -32.86 6.34 -11.09
N SER A 6 -33.16 6.38 -9.79
CA SER A 6 -34.49 6.63 -9.21
C SER A 6 -35.44 5.42 -9.14
N SER A 7 -35.70 4.96 -7.91
CA SER A 7 -36.93 4.31 -7.50
C SER A 7 -37.67 5.24 -6.52
N ALA A 8 -38.95 5.48 -6.78
CA ALA A 8 -39.75 6.46 -6.05
C ALA A 8 -40.34 5.89 -4.74
N PHE A 9 -40.58 6.78 -3.77
CA PHE A 9 -41.43 6.53 -2.61
C PHE A 9 -42.83 7.11 -2.83
N PRO A 10 -43.93 6.35 -2.58
CA PRO A 10 -45.28 6.90 -2.54
C PRO A 10 -45.65 7.42 -1.15
N SER A 11 -46.48 8.46 -1.13
CA SER A 11 -47.04 9.11 0.07
C SER A 11 -48.54 8.89 0.18
N SER A 12 -49.08 8.65 1.40
CA SER A 12 -50.48 9.03 1.75
C SER A 12 -50.86 8.71 3.21
N HIS A 13 -51.79 9.53 3.76
CA HIS A 13 -52.60 9.36 4.98
C HIS A 13 -51.93 9.61 6.37
N THR A 14 -52.49 10.22 7.44
CA THR A 14 -53.80 10.77 7.89
C THR A 14 -54.20 10.12 9.23
N THR A 15 -54.64 10.76 10.32
CA THR A 15 -54.71 12.19 10.78
C THR A 15 -55.16 12.19 12.27
N LEU A 16 -54.66 13.11 13.14
CA LEU A 16 -55.15 13.42 14.53
C LEU A 16 -55.00 12.26 15.58
N LEU A 17 -54.68 12.43 16.87
CA LEU A 17 -55.23 13.31 17.93
C LEU A 17 -54.43 13.24 19.26
N ARG A 18 -54.23 14.41 19.90
CA ARG A 18 -54.16 14.75 21.36
C ARG A 18 -53.70 13.78 22.50
N ASN A 19 -52.93 14.42 23.39
CA ASN A 19 -52.96 14.35 24.88
C ASN A 19 -52.36 13.13 25.60
N LYS A 20 -51.27 13.34 26.35
CA LYS A 20 -51.33 13.68 27.79
C LYS A 20 -49.95 14.01 28.41
N LEU A 21 -50.03 14.67 29.57
CA LEU A 21 -48.99 14.89 30.59
C LEU A 21 -47.92 15.96 30.32
N SER A 22 -47.45 16.51 31.44
CA SER A 22 -47.01 17.89 31.58
C SER A 22 -45.72 17.97 32.44
N PRO A 23 -45.27 19.11 33.01
CA PRO A 23 -43.89 19.54 32.83
C PRO A 23 -43.01 19.27 34.05
N LEU A 24 -41.74 18.90 33.84
CA LEU A 24 -40.68 19.21 34.81
C LEU A 24 -39.30 19.20 34.17
N LEU A 25 -38.53 20.20 34.59
CA LEU A 25 -37.15 20.46 34.20
C LEU A 25 -36.24 19.23 34.40
N LEU A 26 -35.45 18.90 33.38
CA LEU A 26 -34.06 18.56 33.63
C LEU A 26 -33.16 19.13 32.54
N ARG A 27 -32.24 20.01 32.96
CA ARG A 27 -31.08 20.42 32.16
C ARG A 27 -30.30 19.17 31.76
N CYS A 28 -30.28 18.81 30.48
CA CYS A 28 -29.18 18.06 29.91
C CYS A 28 -28.33 19.02 29.07
N ASN A 29 -27.11 19.26 29.54
CA ASN A 29 -26.19 20.21 28.94
C ASN A 29 -25.74 19.67 27.57
N ARG A 30 -26.25 20.22 26.46
CA ARG A 30 -25.69 19.96 25.13
C ARG A 30 -24.31 20.61 25.04
N SER A 31 -23.30 19.94 25.58
CA SER A 31 -21.93 20.15 25.18
C SER A 31 -21.85 19.87 23.67
N HIS A 32 -21.76 20.95 22.89
CA HIS A 32 -21.36 20.89 21.48
C HIS A 32 -19.86 20.51 21.39
N GLN A 33 -19.51 19.32 21.88
CA GLN A 33 -18.33 18.62 21.39
C GLN A 33 -18.65 18.16 19.96
N SER A 34 -18.53 19.11 19.03
CA SER A 34 -18.27 18.77 17.65
C SER A 34 -17.07 17.82 17.65
N LEU A 35 -17.31 16.57 17.28
CA LEU A 35 -16.24 15.65 16.91
C LEU A 35 -15.58 16.20 15.65
N ARG A 36 -14.70 17.19 15.84
CA ARG A 36 -13.65 17.48 14.89
C ARG A 36 -12.80 16.22 14.89
N LEU A 37 -13.11 15.29 13.99
CA LEU A 37 -12.10 14.36 13.50
C LEU A 37 -10.99 15.26 12.96
N CYS A 38 -10.00 15.53 13.82
CA CYS A 38 -8.77 16.16 13.41
C CYS A 38 -8.28 15.30 12.24
N ARG A 39 -8.15 15.93 11.07
CA ARG A 39 -7.79 15.27 9.82
C ARG A 39 -6.33 14.87 9.93
N ARG A 40 -6.06 13.82 10.72
CA ARG A 40 -4.73 13.26 10.98
C ARG A 40 -4.17 12.91 9.62
N ASN A 41 -3.18 13.68 9.17
CA ASN A 41 -2.37 13.32 8.03
C ASN A 41 -1.76 11.96 8.33
N PHE A 42 -2.29 10.92 7.70
CA PHE A 42 -1.84 9.55 7.86
C PHE A 42 -0.52 9.39 7.08
N GLN A 43 0.54 10.02 7.59
CA GLN A 43 1.89 9.79 7.09
C GLN A 43 2.23 8.32 7.31
N ILE A 44 2.65 7.66 6.24
CA ILE A 44 3.06 6.26 6.29
C ILE A 44 4.46 6.22 6.91
N ARG A 45 4.57 5.61 8.08
CA ARG A 45 5.79 5.52 8.90
C ARG A 45 6.40 4.12 8.88
N ALA A 46 6.40 3.49 7.71
CA ALA A 46 6.72 2.08 7.52
C ALA A 46 7.20 1.82 6.09
N MET A 47 7.92 0.73 5.89
CA MET A 47 8.29 0.23 4.57
C MET A 47 7.04 -0.07 3.77
N ARG A 48 7.03 0.34 2.50
CA ARG A 48 5.85 0.22 1.64
C ARG A 48 6.20 -0.49 0.35
N ALA A 49 5.41 -1.50 0.00
CA ALA A 49 5.44 -2.16 -1.30
C ALA A 49 4.12 -1.97 -2.05
N VAL A 50 4.21 -1.70 -3.35
CA VAL A 50 3.09 -1.86 -4.30
C VAL A 50 3.43 -3.04 -5.19
N ILE A 51 2.66 -4.12 -5.03
CA ILE A 51 2.82 -5.39 -5.76
C ILE A 51 1.81 -5.41 -6.88
N GLN A 52 2.25 -5.65 -8.11
CA GLN A 52 1.40 -5.80 -9.29
C GLN A 52 1.63 -7.17 -9.91
N ARG A 53 0.56 -7.86 -10.30
CA ARG A 53 0.65 -9.12 -11.05
C ARG A 53 0.81 -8.79 -12.52
N VAL A 54 1.83 -9.33 -13.17
CA VAL A 54 2.19 -9.01 -14.55
C VAL A 54 2.34 -10.26 -15.41
N SER A 55 1.97 -10.17 -16.68
CA SER A 55 2.30 -11.18 -17.70
C SER A 55 3.70 -10.95 -18.29
N SER A 56 4.17 -9.70 -18.30
CA SER A 56 5.58 -9.34 -18.51
C SER A 56 5.91 -7.96 -17.93
N SER A 57 7.19 -7.73 -17.69
CA SER A 57 7.74 -6.43 -17.28
C SER A 57 9.17 -6.28 -17.80
N SER A 58 9.55 -5.10 -18.25
CA SER A 58 10.92 -4.80 -18.71
C SER A 58 11.33 -3.39 -18.30
N VAL A 59 12.59 -3.20 -17.95
CA VAL A 59 13.16 -1.88 -17.63
C VAL A 59 14.25 -1.50 -18.59
N THR A 60 14.16 -0.26 -19.06
CA THR A 60 15.10 0.37 -19.97
C THR A 60 15.78 1.55 -19.29
N VAL A 61 17.12 1.62 -19.37
CA VAL A 61 17.96 2.76 -18.96
C VAL A 61 18.77 3.18 -20.18
N ASP A 62 18.81 4.48 -20.49
CA ASP A 62 19.53 5.04 -21.65
C ASP A 62 19.28 4.31 -22.99
N GLY A 63 18.04 3.84 -23.19
CA GLY A 63 17.62 3.11 -24.39
C GLY A 63 17.99 1.63 -24.44
N ARG A 64 18.64 1.09 -23.40
CA ARG A 64 19.01 -0.34 -23.29
C ARG A 64 18.16 -1.05 -22.25
N ILE A 65 17.67 -2.24 -22.57
CA ILE A 65 17.01 -3.12 -21.59
C ILE A 65 18.07 -3.58 -20.59
N VAL A 66 17.84 -3.30 -19.31
CA VAL A 66 18.71 -3.71 -18.19
C VAL A 66 18.16 -4.93 -17.44
N SER A 67 16.87 -5.19 -17.58
CA SER A 67 16.12 -6.16 -16.78
C SER A 67 14.80 -6.48 -17.48
N GLU A 68 14.43 -7.75 -17.54
CA GLU A 68 13.17 -8.21 -18.13
C GLU A 68 12.67 -9.49 -17.43
N ILE A 69 11.36 -9.58 -17.23
CA ILE A 69 10.68 -10.76 -16.71
C ILE A 69 9.46 -11.10 -17.57
N GLY A 70 9.23 -12.41 -17.73
CA GLY A 70 7.93 -12.95 -18.15
C GLY A 70 6.88 -12.90 -17.03
N PRO A 71 5.94 -13.86 -16.99
CA PRO A 71 4.85 -13.86 -16.01
C PRO A 71 5.37 -13.86 -14.57
N GLY A 72 4.75 -13.05 -13.70
CA GLY A 72 5.25 -12.87 -12.35
C GLY A 72 4.69 -11.66 -11.60
N LEU A 73 5.54 -11.07 -10.76
CA LEU A 73 5.23 -9.90 -9.96
C LEU A 73 6.18 -8.74 -10.30
N LEU A 74 5.63 -7.53 -10.34
CA LEU A 74 6.37 -6.28 -10.28
C LEU A 74 6.16 -5.66 -8.90
N VAL A 75 7.24 -5.25 -8.23
CA VAL A 75 7.19 -4.74 -6.87
C VAL A 75 7.92 -3.41 -6.78
N LEU A 76 7.16 -2.33 -6.60
CA LEU A 76 7.70 -1.01 -6.27
C LEU A 76 7.92 -0.93 -4.76
N ILE A 77 9.13 -0.62 -4.31
CA ILE A 77 9.50 -0.59 -2.88
C ILE A 77 9.92 0.82 -2.45
N GLY A 78 9.14 1.39 -1.53
CA GLY A 78 9.51 2.54 -0.75
C GLY A 78 10.15 2.09 0.56
N ILE A 79 11.27 2.74 0.91
CA ILE A 79 11.95 2.60 2.21
C ILE A 79 11.77 3.93 2.96
N HIS A 80 11.19 3.88 4.16
CA HIS A 80 10.98 5.00 5.07
C HIS A 80 12.25 5.27 5.88
N GLU A 81 12.47 6.51 6.32
CA GLU A 81 13.69 6.93 7.03
C GLU A 81 14.00 6.13 8.31
N SER A 82 12.96 5.53 8.92
CA SER A 82 13.04 4.75 10.16
C SER A 82 12.96 3.23 9.96
N ASP A 83 12.99 2.74 8.72
CA ASP A 83 12.88 1.31 8.44
C ASP A 83 14.10 0.53 8.94
N THR A 84 13.86 -0.72 9.32
CA THR A 84 14.85 -1.64 9.86
C THR A 84 14.91 -2.94 9.05
N ASP A 85 15.93 -3.75 9.29
CA ASP A 85 16.03 -5.09 8.71
C ASP A 85 14.79 -5.96 8.96
N ALA A 86 14.11 -5.78 10.10
CA ALA A 86 12.88 -6.50 10.42
C ALA A 86 11.70 -6.13 9.49
N ASP A 87 11.68 -4.88 9.00
CA ASP A 87 10.71 -4.42 8.00
C ASP A 87 11.01 -5.05 6.64
N ALA A 88 12.29 -5.09 6.24
CA ALA A 88 12.72 -5.77 5.02
C ALA A 88 12.38 -7.27 5.04
N ASP A 89 12.64 -7.96 6.15
CA ASP A 89 12.30 -9.38 6.32
C ASP A 89 10.78 -9.63 6.34
N TYR A 90 9.99 -8.70 6.89
CA TYR A 90 8.54 -8.74 6.81
C TYR A 90 8.04 -8.62 5.38
N ILE A 91 8.50 -7.60 4.63
CA ILE A 91 8.10 -7.37 3.23
C ILE A 91 8.54 -8.56 2.36
N CYS A 92 9.78 -9.03 2.49
CA CYS A 92 10.30 -10.21 1.78
C CYS A 92 9.38 -11.43 1.94
N ARG A 93 9.15 -11.83 3.19
CA ARG A 93 8.29 -12.97 3.51
C ARG A 93 6.85 -12.77 3.03
N LYS A 94 6.29 -11.56 3.12
CA LYS A 94 4.91 -11.28 2.72
C LYS A 94 4.71 -11.29 1.21
N VAL A 95 5.64 -10.70 0.44
CA VAL A 95 5.59 -10.68 -1.02
C VAL A 95 5.68 -12.10 -1.58
N LEU A 96 6.69 -12.88 -1.15
CA LEU A 96 6.90 -14.24 -1.67
C LEU A 96 5.75 -15.21 -1.33
N ASN A 97 5.10 -15.03 -0.18
CA ASN A 97 3.98 -15.89 0.23
C ASN A 97 2.59 -15.36 -0.16
N MET A 98 2.48 -14.22 -0.86
CA MET A 98 1.19 -13.65 -1.22
C MET A 98 0.49 -14.50 -2.30
N ARG A 99 -0.71 -14.98 -2.02
CA ARG A 99 -1.48 -15.88 -2.89
C ARG A 99 -2.21 -15.09 -3.99
N LEU A 100 -1.48 -14.67 -5.02
CA LEU A 100 -1.98 -13.80 -6.10
C LEU A 100 -2.32 -14.54 -7.40
N PHE A 101 -1.99 -15.82 -7.50
CA PHE A 101 -2.19 -16.63 -8.70
C PHE A 101 -3.34 -17.63 -8.53
N THR A 102 -4.04 -17.88 -9.64
CA THR A 102 -5.04 -18.94 -9.74
C THR A 102 -4.33 -20.29 -9.78
N ASN A 103 -4.89 -21.28 -9.11
CA ASN A 103 -4.47 -22.67 -9.20
C ASN A 103 -5.01 -23.27 -10.52
N GLU A 104 -4.14 -23.55 -11.47
CA GLU A 104 -4.51 -24.02 -12.82
C GLU A 104 -5.21 -25.40 -12.79
N THR A 105 -4.84 -26.27 -11.85
CA THR A 105 -5.45 -27.61 -11.68
C THR A 105 -6.86 -27.58 -11.10
N THR A 106 -7.16 -26.63 -10.20
CA THR A 106 -8.46 -26.57 -9.49
C THR A 106 -9.35 -25.40 -9.90
N GLY A 107 -8.84 -24.48 -10.74
CA GLY A 107 -9.51 -23.22 -11.11
C GLY A 107 -9.64 -22.20 -9.96
N ARG A 108 -9.15 -22.51 -8.75
CA ARG A 108 -9.34 -21.66 -7.57
C ARG A 108 -8.45 -20.40 -7.65
N GLY A 109 -9.08 -19.23 -7.66
CA GLY A 109 -8.39 -17.94 -7.54
C GLY A 109 -7.80 -17.72 -6.15
N TRP A 110 -6.80 -16.83 -6.04
CA TRP A 110 -6.13 -16.45 -4.79
C TRP A 110 -5.52 -17.62 -3.99
N ASP A 111 -5.02 -18.62 -4.72
CA ASP A 111 -4.63 -19.91 -4.13
C ASP A 111 -3.12 -20.18 -4.19
N GLN A 112 -2.40 -19.65 -5.18
CA GLN A 112 -0.97 -19.90 -5.36
C GLN A 112 -0.15 -18.63 -5.19
N ASN A 113 1.02 -18.76 -4.56
CA ASN A 113 2.00 -17.67 -4.45
C ASN A 113 3.03 -17.75 -5.60
N VAL A 114 3.88 -16.74 -5.74
CA VAL A 114 4.84 -16.65 -6.85
C VAL A 114 5.82 -17.83 -6.90
N SER A 115 6.23 -18.32 -5.74
CA SER A 115 7.13 -19.46 -5.61
C SER A 115 6.49 -20.76 -6.06
N SER A 116 5.22 -21.00 -5.70
CA SER A 116 4.48 -22.21 -6.07
C SER A 116 4.21 -22.34 -7.57
N VAL A 117 4.03 -21.22 -8.28
CA VAL A 117 3.87 -21.20 -9.75
C VAL A 117 5.20 -21.00 -10.50
N ASN A 118 6.33 -20.98 -9.78
CA ASN A 118 7.68 -20.81 -10.34
C ASN A 118 7.80 -19.60 -11.30
N LYS A 119 7.28 -18.44 -10.88
CA LYS A 119 7.26 -17.20 -11.67
C LYS A 119 8.28 -16.18 -11.18
N ASN A 120 8.61 -15.20 -12.02
CA ASN A 120 9.65 -14.22 -11.72
C ASN A 120 9.15 -13.08 -10.82
N VAL A 121 10.07 -12.35 -10.21
CA VAL A 121 9.78 -11.10 -9.49
C VAL A 121 10.76 -10.02 -9.94
N SER A 122 10.24 -8.84 -10.25
CA SER A 122 11.02 -7.63 -10.54
C SER A 122 10.85 -6.60 -9.44
N PHE A 123 11.95 -6.05 -8.94
CA PHE A 123 11.98 -5.05 -7.87
C PHE A 123 12.48 -3.70 -8.38
N PHE A 124 11.81 -2.62 -7.97
CA PHE A 124 12.23 -1.25 -8.26
C PHE A 124 12.11 -0.37 -7.02
N SER A 125 13.16 0.39 -6.73
CA SER A 125 13.14 1.41 -5.66
C SER A 125 12.24 2.59 -6.05
N GLN A 126 11.27 2.93 -5.19
CA GLN A 126 10.21 3.90 -5.47
C GLN A 126 9.92 4.77 -4.24
N PHE A 127 10.80 5.72 -3.95
CA PHE A 127 10.64 6.66 -2.83
C PHE A 127 9.34 7.50 -2.91
N THR A 128 8.78 7.68 -4.11
CA THR A 128 7.55 8.46 -4.32
C THR A 128 6.29 7.80 -3.73
N LEU A 129 6.37 6.55 -3.25
CA LEU A 129 5.30 5.89 -2.51
C LEU A 129 4.96 6.58 -1.17
N TYR A 130 5.86 7.44 -0.69
CA TYR A 130 5.65 8.34 0.45
C TYR A 130 5.14 9.75 0.07
N GLY A 131 4.88 9.99 -1.22
CA GLY A 131 4.43 11.28 -1.72
C GLY A 131 3.10 11.70 -1.12
N PHE A 132 3.11 12.82 -0.40
CA PHE A 132 1.88 13.51 0.02
C PHE A 132 1.90 14.94 -0.54
N LEU A 133 0.72 15.51 -0.78
CA LEU A 133 0.60 16.80 -1.48
C LEU A 133 0.49 17.96 -0.49
N LYS A 134 1.43 18.90 -0.57
CA LYS A 134 1.32 20.24 0.03
C LYS A 134 0.74 21.18 -1.04
N GLY A 135 -0.58 21.34 -1.03
CA GLY A 135 -1.30 21.91 -2.18
C GLY A 135 -1.26 20.96 -3.35
N ASN A 136 -0.61 21.36 -4.45
CA ASN A 136 -0.34 20.49 -5.61
C ASN A 136 1.12 20.00 -5.68
N LYS A 137 2.00 20.46 -4.78
CA LYS A 137 3.41 20.06 -4.77
C LYS A 137 3.58 18.75 -3.97
N PRO A 138 4.15 17.68 -4.54
CA PRO A 138 4.48 16.49 -3.78
C PRO A 138 5.66 16.75 -2.84
N ASP A 139 5.61 16.12 -1.68
CA ASP A 139 6.62 16.15 -0.63
C ASP A 139 6.92 14.71 -0.20
N PHE A 140 8.21 14.41 -0.02
CA PHE A 140 8.73 13.06 0.19
C PHE A 140 9.65 12.97 1.43
N HIS A 141 9.60 13.94 2.36
CA HIS A 141 10.60 14.07 3.44
C HIS A 141 10.72 12.87 4.39
N VAL A 142 9.75 11.94 4.38
CA VAL A 142 9.77 10.73 5.22
C VAL A 142 10.44 9.53 4.53
N ALA A 143 10.80 9.65 3.25
CA ALA A 143 11.55 8.61 2.55
C ALA A 143 13.01 8.58 3.02
N MET A 144 13.61 7.39 3.06
CA MET A 144 15.01 7.24 3.45
C MET A 144 15.93 8.00 2.46
N PRO A 145 16.91 8.81 2.94
CA PRO A 145 17.86 9.51 2.08
C PRO A 145 18.66 8.57 1.16
N PRO A 146 19.00 8.97 -0.08
CA PRO A 146 19.61 8.09 -1.08
C PRO A 146 20.87 7.35 -0.62
N GLU A 147 21.69 8.00 0.21
CA GLU A 147 22.96 7.49 0.74
C GLU A 147 22.76 6.29 1.66
N LYS A 148 21.64 6.27 2.40
CA LYS A 148 21.22 5.15 3.25
C LYS A 148 20.34 4.15 2.49
N ALA A 149 19.45 4.66 1.63
CA ALA A 149 18.50 3.85 0.88
C ALA A 149 19.20 2.92 -0.13
N LYS A 150 20.31 3.34 -0.75
CA LYS A 150 21.05 2.50 -1.71
C LYS A 150 21.59 1.19 -1.09
N PRO A 151 22.42 1.21 -0.01
CA PRO A 151 22.89 -0.04 0.61
C PRO A 151 21.75 -0.83 1.27
N PHE A 152 20.74 -0.16 1.84
CA PHE A 152 19.56 -0.82 2.40
C PHE A 152 18.80 -1.61 1.32
N TYR A 153 18.53 -0.98 0.17
CA TYR A 153 17.83 -1.61 -0.94
C TYR A 153 18.62 -2.80 -1.52
N ALA A 154 19.94 -2.69 -1.66
CA ALA A 154 20.78 -3.82 -2.07
C ALA A 154 20.66 -5.02 -1.11
N SER A 155 20.75 -4.78 0.21
CA SER A 155 20.53 -5.83 1.23
C SER A 155 19.12 -6.44 1.14
N LEU A 156 18.10 -5.64 0.82
CA LEU A 156 16.74 -6.12 0.61
C LEU A 156 16.65 -7.04 -0.62
N VAL A 157 17.27 -6.69 -1.76
CA VAL A 157 17.30 -7.54 -2.96
C VAL A 157 18.05 -8.85 -2.68
N GLU A 158 19.17 -8.81 -1.96
CA GLU A 158 19.90 -10.00 -1.51
C GLU A 158 19.07 -10.90 -0.57
N ARG A 159 18.19 -10.33 0.27
CA ARG A 159 17.25 -11.10 1.09
C ARG A 159 16.23 -11.84 0.22
N PHE A 160 15.69 -11.20 -0.81
CA PHE A 160 14.78 -11.84 -1.78
C PHE A 160 15.45 -12.94 -2.58
N GLN A 161 16.66 -12.70 -3.11
CA GLN A 161 17.43 -13.70 -3.87
C GLN A 161 17.74 -14.95 -3.03
N ARG A 162 18.08 -14.77 -1.75
CA ARG A 162 18.31 -15.89 -0.80
C ARG A 162 17.03 -16.62 -0.38
N ALA A 163 15.92 -15.90 -0.25
CA ALA A 163 14.64 -16.46 0.20
C ALA A 163 13.82 -17.15 -0.91
N TYR A 164 14.14 -16.89 -2.18
CA TYR A 164 13.46 -17.50 -3.32
C TYR A 164 14.44 -18.21 -4.26
N LYS A 165 14.84 -17.58 -5.37
CA LYS A 165 15.85 -18.07 -6.30
C LYS A 165 16.58 -16.85 -6.91
N PRO A 166 17.93 -16.83 -6.98
CA PRO A 166 18.66 -15.66 -7.48
C PRO A 166 18.36 -15.29 -8.94
N ASP A 167 18.08 -16.28 -9.79
CA ASP A 167 17.75 -16.13 -11.22
C ASP A 167 16.33 -15.60 -11.47
N ALA A 168 15.37 -15.97 -10.62
CA ALA A 168 13.98 -15.52 -10.70
C ALA A 168 13.76 -14.10 -10.13
N VAL A 169 14.77 -13.51 -9.49
CA VAL A 169 14.71 -12.18 -8.86
C VAL A 169 15.52 -11.18 -9.68
N GLN A 170 14.81 -10.27 -10.34
CA GLN A 170 15.38 -9.21 -11.18
C GLN A 170 15.25 -7.85 -10.50
N ASP A 171 16.23 -6.97 -10.72
CA ASP A 171 16.28 -5.60 -10.19
C ASP A 171 16.32 -4.59 -11.35
N GLY A 172 16.09 -3.31 -11.06
CA GLY A 172 16.43 -2.20 -11.93
C GLY A 172 17.84 -1.66 -11.66
N VAL A 173 18.04 -0.36 -11.91
CA VAL A 173 19.27 0.36 -11.54
C VAL A 173 18.91 1.45 -10.53
N PHE A 174 19.30 1.25 -9.27
CA PHE A 174 18.97 2.18 -8.18
C PHE A 174 19.39 3.62 -8.50
N GLY A 175 18.44 4.55 -8.43
CA GLY A 175 18.67 5.99 -8.67
C GLY A 175 18.80 6.41 -10.14
N ALA A 176 18.73 5.47 -11.09
CA ALA A 176 18.70 5.80 -12.52
C ALA A 176 17.30 6.23 -12.99
N MET A 177 17.24 7.03 -14.05
CA MET A 177 15.99 7.35 -14.74
C MET A 177 15.53 6.15 -15.58
N MET A 178 14.74 5.28 -14.96
CA MET A 178 14.23 4.05 -15.55
C MET A 178 12.92 4.30 -16.34
N LYS A 179 12.79 3.68 -17.51
CA LYS A 179 11.50 3.46 -18.18
C LYS A 179 11.04 2.04 -17.86
N VAL A 180 9.95 1.92 -17.12
CA VAL A 180 9.36 0.63 -16.73
C VAL A 180 8.16 0.34 -17.62
N ASN A 181 8.28 -0.67 -18.47
CA ASN A 181 7.15 -1.23 -19.22
C ASN A 181 6.59 -2.41 -18.42
N LEU A 182 5.26 -2.51 -18.32
CA LEU A 182 4.60 -3.62 -17.63
C LEU A 182 3.27 -3.93 -18.31
N VAL A 183 2.91 -5.22 -18.36
CA VAL A 183 1.60 -5.69 -18.80
C VAL A 183 0.91 -6.32 -17.60
N ASN A 184 -0.05 -5.60 -17.01
CA ASN A 184 -0.78 -6.08 -15.84
C ASN A 184 -1.69 -7.27 -16.20
N ASP A 185 -1.58 -8.34 -15.42
CA ASP A 185 -2.43 -9.53 -15.48
C ASP A 185 -3.55 -9.40 -14.43
N GLY A 186 -4.77 -9.10 -14.89
CA GLY A 186 -5.98 -8.99 -14.07
C GLY A 186 -6.83 -7.75 -14.41
N PRO A 187 -6.40 -6.53 -14.04
CA PRO A 187 -5.20 -6.21 -13.28
C PRO A 187 -5.35 -6.54 -11.78
N VAL A 188 -4.29 -7.08 -11.17
CA VAL A 188 -4.19 -7.24 -9.71
C VAL A 188 -3.13 -6.31 -9.17
N THR A 189 -3.46 -5.51 -8.17
CA THR A 189 -2.52 -4.61 -7.48
C THR A 189 -2.80 -4.60 -5.98
N MET A 190 -1.76 -4.81 -5.17
CA MET A 190 -1.82 -4.88 -3.71
C MET A 190 -0.88 -3.84 -3.10
N GLN A 191 -1.32 -3.17 -2.05
CA GLN A 191 -0.48 -2.34 -1.20
C GLN A 191 -0.15 -3.11 0.08
N LEU A 192 1.10 -3.04 0.51
CA LEU A 192 1.62 -3.74 1.68
C LEU A 192 2.53 -2.78 2.46
N ASP A 193 2.18 -2.48 3.70
CA ASP A 193 3.03 -1.74 4.62
C ASP A 193 3.62 -2.69 5.68
N SER A 194 4.84 -2.42 6.16
CA SER A 194 5.42 -3.15 7.29
C SER A 194 4.75 -2.76 8.63
N PRO A 195 4.86 -3.58 9.69
CA PRO A 195 4.30 -3.26 10.99
C PRO A 195 5.04 -2.08 11.63
N GLN A 196 4.34 -0.99 11.92
CA GLN A 196 4.92 0.13 12.66
C GLN A 196 5.31 -0.32 14.07
N SER A 197 6.58 -0.13 14.46
CA SER A 197 6.98 -0.35 15.85
C SER A 197 6.38 0.74 16.73
N SER A 198 5.64 0.36 17.78
CA SER A 198 4.89 1.25 18.67
C SER A 198 5.75 2.06 19.65
N LYS A 199 7.04 2.27 19.37
CA LYS A 199 8.04 2.75 20.34
C LYS A 199 8.02 4.25 20.66
N ASN A 200 7.11 5.04 20.08
CA ASN A 200 7.12 6.51 20.16
C ASN A 200 5.78 7.16 20.60
N GLU A 201 5.13 6.66 21.66
CA GLU A 201 4.10 7.44 22.39
C GLU A 201 4.52 7.87 23.81
N THR A 202 5.66 7.39 24.35
CA THR A 202 6.08 7.65 25.75
C THR A 202 7.26 8.65 25.85
N LYS A 203 7.10 9.86 25.31
CA LYS A 203 7.95 11.04 25.62
C LYS A 203 7.15 12.36 25.52
N ALA A 204 6.10 12.50 26.32
CA ALA A 204 5.31 13.73 26.38
C ALA A 204 4.54 13.94 27.71
N SER A 205 5.12 13.60 28.88
CA SER A 205 4.52 13.94 30.19
C SER A 205 5.46 13.83 31.40
N THR A 206 6.64 14.46 31.37
CA THR A 206 7.38 14.83 32.60
C THR A 206 8.32 15.99 32.32
N GLU A 207 7.81 17.22 32.41
CA GLU A 207 8.58 18.47 32.65
C GLU A 207 7.59 19.64 32.81
N SER A 208 7.08 19.84 34.03
CA SER A 208 6.43 21.04 34.60
C SER A 208 6.13 20.77 36.07
#